data_AF-A0A2M8LV42-F1
#
_entry.id   AF-A0A2M8LV42-F1
#
_cell.length_a   1.000
_cell.length_b   1.000
_cell.length_c   1.000
_cell.angle_alpha   90.00
_cell.angle_beta   90.00
_cell.angle_gamma   90.00
#
_symmetry.space_group_name_H-M   'P 1'
#
loop_
_entity.id
_entity.type
_entity.pdbx_description
1 polymer ?
#
loop_
_entity_poly.entity_id
_entity_poly.type
_entity_poly.pdbx_seq_one_letter_code
_entity_poly.pdbx_strand_id
1 'polypeptide(L)'
;MGIMSARTRADFGSYLRERRSKATPPERPDGRRLSRRQVPGLRRQELAEAAGISVEYCTRLEQGRVAHPSREVLAALARALGLLSAQRDHLFRLAGELPPEPAAPDSEIRPGLDRLLRGFGDSIPVTVHDGRLDVLARNAAATEILGEPPTTGRYGRNIVHQGFAATARRILGNEGADRYARWATAELRSAIGRYPDDKRLRGLVAELSATSGDFRRHWARGEVAAERSGVKRLRHPTRGWLTFQSEMLHDTARDHWIVIYAPAT
;
A
#
# COMPACT_ATOMS: atom_id res chain seq x y z
N MET A 1 -22.13 5.16 -14.70
CA MET A 1 -22.56 4.44 -13.48
C MET A 1 -23.42 3.27 -13.95
N GLY A 2 -22.93 2.03 -13.83
CA GLY A 2 -23.56 0.86 -14.44
C GLY A 2 -24.51 0.16 -13.46
N ILE A 3 -25.73 -0.14 -13.90
CA ILE A 3 -26.73 -0.84 -13.09
C ILE A 3 -26.23 -2.24 -12.71
N MET A 4 -26.23 -2.57 -11.42
CA MET A 4 -25.90 -3.93 -10.98
C MET A 4 -26.86 -4.94 -11.61
N SER A 5 -26.30 -5.95 -12.29
CA SER A 5 -27.12 -7.05 -12.82
C SER A 5 -27.86 -7.79 -11.70
N ALA A 6 -28.92 -8.54 -12.02
CA ALA A 6 -29.63 -9.35 -11.03
C ALA A 6 -28.69 -10.36 -10.32
N ARG A 7 -27.75 -10.96 -11.06
CA ARG A 7 -26.74 -11.87 -10.50
C ARG A 7 -25.80 -11.13 -9.55
N THR A 8 -25.27 -9.98 -9.96
CA THR A 8 -24.36 -9.18 -9.13
C THR A 8 -25.04 -8.71 -7.82
N ARG A 9 -26.34 -8.41 -7.87
CA ARG A 9 -27.14 -8.09 -6.67
C ARG A 9 -27.31 -9.27 -5.73
N ALA A 10 -27.53 -10.47 -6.27
CA ALA A 10 -27.60 -11.69 -5.47
C ALA A 10 -26.25 -12.03 -4.81
N ASP A 11 -25.14 -11.84 -5.54
CA ASP A 11 -23.78 -12.05 -5.05
C ASP A 11 -23.44 -11.05 -3.93
N PHE A 12 -23.76 -9.76 -4.14
CA PHE A 12 -23.62 -8.72 -3.11
C PHE A 12 -24.39 -9.04 -1.84
N GLY A 13 -25.67 -9.40 -1.97
CA GLY A 13 -26.51 -9.73 -0.82
C GLY A 13 -26.04 -10.98 -0.07
N SER A 14 -25.56 -11.99 -0.80
CA SER A 14 -25.01 -13.22 -0.23
C SER A 14 -23.68 -12.96 0.49
N TYR A 15 -22.81 -12.14 -0.09
CA TYR A 15 -21.56 -11.72 0.51
C TYR A 15 -21.77 -10.97 1.83
N LEU A 16 -22.73 -10.04 1.89
CA LEU A 16 -23.09 -9.35 3.13
C LEU A 16 -23.58 -10.32 4.20
N ARG A 17 -24.45 -11.28 3.84
CA ARG A 17 -24.94 -12.31 4.76
C ARG A 17 -23.80 -13.16 5.34
N GLU A 18 -22.86 -13.57 4.50
CA GLU A 18 -21.69 -14.34 4.91
C GLU A 18 -20.75 -13.54 5.82
N ARG A 19 -20.46 -12.29 5.48
CA ARG A 19 -19.60 -11.44 6.32
C ARG A 19 -20.27 -11.13 7.66
N ARG A 20 -21.58 -10.90 7.67
CA ARG A 20 -22.35 -10.67 8.90
C ARG A 20 -22.33 -11.89 9.82
N SER A 21 -22.47 -13.11 9.29
CA SER A 21 -22.42 -14.33 10.12
C SER A 21 -21.05 -14.64 10.72
N LYS A 22 -19.97 -14.07 10.15
CA LYS A 22 -18.59 -14.20 10.63
C LYS A 22 -18.10 -13.02 11.47
N ALA A 23 -18.81 -11.89 11.46
CA ALA A 23 -18.39 -10.68 12.17
C ALA A 23 -18.46 -10.83 13.69
N THR A 24 -17.46 -10.31 14.41
CA THR A 24 -17.44 -10.34 15.88
C THR A 24 -18.51 -9.38 16.42
N PRO A 25 -19.46 -9.85 17.25
CA PRO A 25 -20.43 -8.98 17.88
C PRO A 25 -19.75 -7.99 18.84
N PRO A 26 -20.28 -6.76 19.00
CA PRO A 26 -19.78 -5.84 20.02
C PRO A 26 -19.94 -6.47 21.41
N GLU A 27 -18.91 -6.34 22.25
CA GLU A 27 -19.02 -6.65 23.68
C GLU A 27 -19.87 -5.55 24.34
N ARG A 28 -20.86 -5.94 25.15
CA ARG A 28 -21.61 -4.94 25.94
C ARG A 28 -20.76 -4.49 27.14
N PRO A 29 -20.89 -3.23 27.57
CA PRO A 29 -20.13 -2.67 28.69
C PRO A 29 -20.36 -3.36 30.05
N ASP A 30 -21.33 -4.27 30.16
CA ASP A 30 -21.64 -5.03 31.37
C ASP A 30 -20.91 -6.39 31.46
N GLY A 31 -20.07 -6.75 30.49
CA GLY A 31 -19.26 -7.99 30.51
C GLY A 31 -20.08 -9.29 30.50
N ARG A 32 -21.41 -9.19 30.42
CA ARG A 32 -22.31 -10.34 30.44
C ARG A 32 -22.43 -10.88 29.02
N ARG A 33 -21.75 -12.00 28.76
CA ARG A 33 -22.09 -12.86 27.62
C ARG A 33 -23.57 -13.19 27.69
N LEU A 34 -24.35 -12.73 26.71
CA LEU A 34 -25.76 -13.08 26.59
C LEU A 34 -25.90 -14.60 26.71
N SER A 35 -26.68 -15.01 27.70
CA SER A 35 -27.23 -16.36 27.80
C SER A 35 -27.69 -16.81 26.41
N ARG A 36 -27.04 -17.85 25.89
CA ARG A 36 -27.47 -18.70 24.76
C ARG A 36 -27.81 -17.96 23.45
N ARG A 37 -26.80 -17.35 22.82
CA ARG A 37 -26.90 -16.79 21.46
C ARG A 37 -27.08 -17.92 20.43
N GLN A 38 -28.24 -17.99 19.76
CA GLN A 38 -28.56 -19.04 18.78
C GLN A 38 -27.91 -18.85 17.40
N VAL A 39 -27.41 -17.65 17.08
CA VAL A 39 -26.85 -17.33 15.76
C VAL A 39 -25.43 -16.78 15.91
N PRO A 40 -24.41 -17.38 15.25
CA PRO A 40 -23.08 -16.80 15.17
C PRO A 40 -23.11 -15.50 14.35
N GLY A 41 -22.28 -14.52 14.72
CA GLY A 41 -22.13 -13.26 13.99
C GLY A 41 -23.14 -12.15 14.34
N LEU A 42 -23.11 -11.03 13.63
CA LEU A 42 -24.00 -9.90 13.89
C LEU A 42 -25.46 -10.22 13.47
N ARG A 43 -26.45 -9.74 14.22
CA ARG A 43 -27.86 -9.68 13.79
C ARG A 43 -28.03 -8.55 12.78
N ARG A 44 -29.10 -8.61 11.96
CA ARG A 44 -29.41 -7.51 11.02
C ARG A 44 -29.58 -6.17 11.73
N GLN A 45 -30.23 -6.19 12.91
CA GLN A 45 -30.38 -5.01 13.75
C GLN A 45 -29.03 -4.40 14.13
N GLU A 46 -28.12 -5.23 14.65
CA GLU A 46 -26.79 -4.81 15.11
C GLU A 46 -25.97 -4.23 13.94
N LEU A 47 -26.02 -4.87 12.76
CA LEU A 47 -25.35 -4.34 11.56
C LEU A 47 -25.97 -3.00 11.10
N ALA A 48 -27.30 -2.92 11.07
CA ALA A 48 -28.01 -1.73 10.62
C ALA A 48 -27.70 -0.53 11.53
N GLU A 49 -27.71 -0.75 12.85
CA GLU A 49 -27.32 0.24 13.86
C GLU A 49 -25.87 0.67 13.70
N ALA A 50 -24.92 -0.28 13.62
CA ALA A 50 -23.50 0.02 13.46
C ALA A 50 -23.17 0.73 12.12
N ALA A 51 -23.96 0.49 11.07
CA ALA A 51 -23.81 1.13 9.77
C ALA A 51 -24.65 2.42 9.61
N GLY A 52 -25.47 2.79 10.60
CA GLY A 52 -26.32 3.98 10.54
C GLY A 52 -27.42 3.91 9.46
N ILE A 53 -27.96 2.72 9.18
CA ILE A 53 -29.02 2.49 8.20
C ILE A 53 -30.24 1.83 8.83
N SER A 54 -31.41 1.87 8.15
CA SER A 54 -32.58 1.15 8.64
C SER A 54 -32.43 -0.37 8.49
N VAL A 55 -33.08 -1.11 9.37
CA VAL A 55 -33.10 -2.59 9.36
C VAL A 55 -33.76 -3.13 8.10
N GLU A 56 -34.81 -2.45 7.64
CA GLU A 56 -35.47 -2.74 6.37
C GLU A 56 -34.51 -2.56 5.20
N TYR A 57 -33.73 -1.47 5.19
CA TYR A 57 -32.74 -1.23 4.14
C TYR A 57 -31.62 -2.28 4.16
N CYS A 58 -31.10 -2.62 5.34
CA CYS A 58 -30.16 -3.73 5.51
C CYS A 58 -30.73 -5.07 4.98
N THR A 59 -32.01 -5.33 5.22
CA THR A 59 -32.70 -6.55 4.76
C THR A 59 -32.81 -6.57 3.23
N ARG A 60 -33.19 -5.43 2.61
CA ARG A 60 -33.26 -5.30 1.15
C ARG A 60 -31.88 -5.44 0.48
N LEU A 61 -30.82 -4.92 1.10
CA LEU A 61 -29.44 -5.09 0.65
C LEU A 61 -29.05 -6.57 0.64
N GLU A 62 -29.27 -7.28 1.74
CA GLU A 62 -28.98 -8.73 1.83
C GLU A 62 -29.79 -9.57 0.85
N GLN A 63 -31.01 -9.15 0.51
CA GLN A 63 -31.88 -9.83 -0.47
C GLN A 63 -31.54 -9.48 -1.93
N GLY A 64 -30.58 -8.59 -2.19
CA GLY A 64 -30.26 -8.14 -3.54
C GLY A 64 -31.35 -7.26 -4.18
N ARG A 65 -32.19 -6.62 -3.37
CA ARG A 65 -33.30 -5.75 -3.81
C ARG A 65 -32.92 -4.27 -3.92
N VAL A 66 -31.65 -3.94 -3.69
CA VAL A 66 -31.09 -2.61 -3.88
C VAL A 66 -30.12 -2.67 -5.05
N ALA A 67 -30.28 -1.79 -6.03
CA ALA A 67 -29.48 -1.79 -7.24
C ALA A 67 -28.23 -0.90 -7.16
N HIS A 68 -28.25 0.12 -6.29
CA HIS A 68 -27.17 1.10 -6.16
C HIS A 68 -27.04 1.56 -4.69
N PRO A 69 -26.42 0.78 -3.80
CA PRO A 69 -26.01 1.31 -2.51
C PRO A 69 -24.99 2.44 -2.72
N SER A 70 -25.14 3.56 -2.00
CA SER A 70 -24.19 4.67 -2.12
C SER A 70 -22.81 4.26 -1.58
N ARG A 71 -21.76 4.96 -2.03
CA ARG A 71 -20.38 4.76 -1.53
C ARG A 71 -20.29 4.94 -0.01
N GLU A 72 -21.07 5.86 0.55
CA GLU A 72 -21.15 6.10 2.00
C GLU A 72 -21.72 4.88 2.74
N VAL A 73 -22.79 4.28 2.21
CA VAL A 73 -23.38 3.04 2.76
C VAL A 73 -22.38 1.89 2.67
N LEU A 74 -21.68 1.73 1.54
CA LEU A 74 -20.66 0.69 1.38
C LEU A 74 -19.51 0.85 2.38
N ALA A 75 -19.04 2.08 2.59
CA ALA A 75 -18.01 2.38 3.58
C ALA A 75 -18.49 2.10 5.01
N ALA A 76 -19.73 2.48 5.35
CA ALA A 76 -20.31 2.22 6.65
C ALA A 76 -20.47 0.72 6.93
N LEU A 77 -20.96 -0.05 5.96
CA LEU A 77 -21.07 -1.51 6.06
C LEU A 77 -19.71 -2.17 6.22
N ALA A 78 -18.70 -1.74 5.45
CA ALA A 78 -17.35 -2.30 5.56
C ALA A 78 -16.74 -2.07 6.95
N ARG A 79 -16.94 -0.88 7.54
CA ARG A 79 -16.52 -0.57 8.92
C ARG A 79 -17.29 -1.41 9.94
N ALA A 80 -18.62 -1.45 9.84
CA ALA A 80 -19.47 -2.19 10.78
C ALA A 80 -19.18 -3.70 10.80
N LEU A 81 -18.77 -4.26 9.66
CA LEU A 81 -18.41 -5.67 9.52
C LEU A 81 -16.93 -5.96 9.83
N GLY A 82 -16.11 -4.94 10.12
CA GLY A 82 -14.67 -5.09 10.35
C GLY A 82 -13.93 -5.69 9.15
N LEU A 83 -14.33 -5.33 7.92
CA LEU A 83 -13.76 -5.91 6.71
C LEU A 83 -12.30 -5.49 6.53
N LEU A 84 -11.46 -6.46 6.18
CA LEU A 84 -10.10 -6.20 5.69
C LEU A 84 -10.14 -5.47 4.34
N SER A 85 -9.07 -4.77 3.95
CA SER A 85 -9.02 -3.97 2.71
C SER A 85 -9.48 -4.76 1.48
N ALA A 86 -8.98 -5.98 1.27
CA ALA A 86 -9.39 -6.82 0.14
C ALA A 86 -10.90 -7.20 0.19
N GLN A 87 -11.45 -7.39 1.39
CA GLN A 87 -12.86 -7.72 1.59
C GLN A 87 -13.77 -6.51 1.34
N ARG A 88 -13.34 -5.32 1.77
CA ARG A 88 -13.97 -4.03 1.45
C ARG A 88 -13.93 -3.77 -0.05
N ASP A 89 -12.79 -3.95 -0.70
CA ASP A 89 -12.64 -3.67 -2.13
C ASP A 89 -13.46 -4.65 -2.97
N HIS A 90 -13.62 -5.89 -2.50
CA HIS A 90 -14.56 -6.83 -3.11
C HIS A 90 -16.02 -6.38 -2.92
N LEU A 91 -16.41 -5.89 -1.74
CA LEU A 91 -17.75 -5.33 -1.50
C LEU A 91 -18.09 -4.19 -2.47
N PHE A 92 -17.15 -3.25 -2.67
CA PHE A 92 -17.32 -2.14 -3.62
C PHE A 92 -17.47 -2.64 -5.06
N ARG A 93 -16.61 -3.57 -5.49
CA ARG A 93 -16.69 -4.16 -6.84
C ARG A 93 -18.00 -4.91 -7.08
N LEU A 94 -18.48 -5.67 -6.09
CA LEU A 94 -19.80 -6.30 -6.16
C LEU A 94 -20.92 -5.26 -6.31
N ALA A 95 -20.77 -4.08 -5.70
CA ALA A 95 -21.72 -2.98 -5.86
C ALA A 95 -21.58 -2.21 -7.19
N GLY A 96 -20.66 -2.59 -8.08
CA GLY A 96 -20.35 -1.84 -9.30
C GLY A 96 -19.58 -0.54 -9.07
N GLU A 97 -19.02 -0.36 -7.88
CA GLU A 97 -18.28 0.82 -7.46
C GLU A 97 -16.77 0.58 -7.49
N LEU A 98 -16.00 1.64 -7.78
CA LEU A 98 -14.56 1.60 -7.61
C LEU A 98 -14.22 1.55 -6.11
N PRO A 99 -13.36 0.61 -5.67
CA PRO A 99 -12.86 0.59 -4.29
C PRO A 99 -12.31 1.94 -3.85
N PRO A 100 -12.41 2.29 -2.55
CA PRO A 100 -11.76 3.48 -2.05
C PRO A 100 -10.24 3.28 -2.03
N GLU A 101 -9.51 4.22 -2.61
CA GLU A 101 -8.05 4.27 -2.50
C GLU A 101 -7.66 4.45 -1.01
N PRO A 102 -6.57 3.83 -0.57
CA PRO A 102 -6.06 4.01 0.79
C PRO A 102 -5.66 5.47 1.03
N ALA A 103 -6.01 6.03 2.20
CA ALA A 103 -5.66 7.41 2.55
C ALA A 103 -4.15 7.62 2.79
N ALA A 104 -3.45 6.54 3.14
CA ALA A 104 -2.02 6.49 3.38
C ALA A 104 -1.52 5.05 3.17
N PRO A 105 -0.24 4.84 2.80
CA PRO A 105 0.36 3.52 2.80
C PRO A 105 0.52 2.96 4.22
N ASP A 106 0.54 1.64 4.33
CA ASP A 106 0.90 0.92 5.55
C ASP A 106 2.43 0.96 5.71
N SER A 107 2.92 1.25 6.91
CA SER A 107 4.36 1.25 7.23
C SER A 107 4.75 0.07 8.13
N GLU A 108 3.81 -0.79 8.53
CA GLU A 108 4.05 -1.94 9.40
C GLU A 108 4.41 -3.20 8.60
N ILE A 109 5.63 -3.70 8.81
CA ILE A 109 6.08 -4.95 8.18
C ILE A 109 5.48 -6.15 8.89
N ARG A 110 4.89 -7.07 8.12
CA ARG A 110 4.40 -8.34 8.66
C ARG A 110 5.54 -9.16 9.29
N PRO A 111 5.32 -9.84 10.43
CA PRO A 111 6.33 -10.71 11.04
C PRO A 111 6.90 -11.78 10.09
N GLY A 112 6.08 -12.29 9.17
CA GLY A 112 6.53 -13.24 8.14
C GLY A 112 7.55 -12.63 7.18
N LEU A 113 7.35 -11.39 6.74
CA LEU A 113 8.29 -10.70 5.85
C LEU A 113 9.58 -10.36 6.59
N ASP A 114 9.50 -9.91 7.85
CA ASP A 114 10.68 -9.69 8.67
C ASP A 114 11.52 -10.97 8.86
N ARG A 115 10.88 -12.12 9.11
CA ARG A 115 11.58 -13.42 9.15
C ARG A 115 12.23 -13.79 7.82
N LEU A 116 11.58 -13.51 6.69
CA LEU A 116 12.15 -13.75 5.37
C LEU A 116 13.39 -12.88 5.12
N LEU A 117 13.34 -11.60 5.48
CA LEU A 117 14.48 -10.68 5.37
C LEU A 117 15.72 -11.20 6.13
N ARG A 118 15.51 -11.75 7.33
CA ARG A 118 16.58 -12.40 8.11
C ARG A 118 17.04 -13.71 7.47
N GLY A 119 16.13 -14.46 6.86
CA GLY A 119 16.41 -15.74 6.18
C GLY A 119 17.26 -15.61 4.92
N PHE A 120 17.20 -14.47 4.21
CA PHE A 120 18.09 -14.19 3.07
C PHE A 120 19.57 -14.04 3.48
N GLY A 121 19.84 -13.81 4.77
CA GLY A 121 21.20 -13.68 5.31
C GLY A 121 21.99 -12.56 4.65
N ASP A 122 23.30 -12.78 4.50
CA ASP A 122 24.26 -11.80 4.00
C ASP A 122 24.51 -11.92 2.48
N SER A 123 23.88 -12.89 1.81
CA SER A 123 24.17 -13.22 0.41
C SER A 123 23.32 -12.44 -0.60
N ILE A 124 22.07 -12.12 -0.23
CA ILE A 124 21.11 -11.47 -1.14
C ILE A 124 20.62 -10.18 -0.49
N PRO A 125 21.05 -9.01 -0.97
CA PRO A 125 20.52 -7.73 -0.51
C PRO A 125 19.01 -7.63 -0.79
N VAL A 126 18.25 -7.23 0.23
CA VAL A 126 16.80 -6.98 0.14
C VAL A 126 16.43 -5.70 0.88
N THR A 127 15.62 -4.85 0.23
CA THR A 127 15.00 -3.67 0.85
C THR A 127 13.48 -3.72 0.75
N VAL A 128 12.80 -3.15 1.75
CA VAL A 128 11.34 -3.02 1.79
C VAL A 128 10.98 -1.54 1.89
N HIS A 129 10.04 -1.11 1.07
CA HIS A 129 9.54 0.26 1.02
C HIS A 129 8.02 0.30 1.14
N ASP A 130 7.47 1.37 1.70
CA ASP A 130 6.03 1.62 1.67
C ASP A 130 5.60 2.31 0.35
N GLY A 131 4.29 2.57 0.22
CA GLY A 131 3.73 3.28 -0.93
C GLY A 131 4.16 4.75 -1.06
N ARG A 132 4.81 5.32 -0.04
CA ARG A 132 5.48 6.64 -0.12
C ARG A 132 6.92 6.53 -0.59
N LEU A 133 7.42 5.33 -0.80
CA LEU A 133 8.81 5.03 -1.15
C LEU A 133 9.76 5.32 0.04
N ASP A 134 9.24 5.34 1.27
CA ASP A 134 10.05 5.35 2.49
C ASP A 134 10.58 3.94 2.77
N VAL A 135 11.87 3.82 3.10
CA VAL A 135 12.47 2.55 3.52
C VAL A 135 11.88 2.11 4.85
N LEU A 136 11.23 0.95 4.87
CA LEU A 136 10.72 0.30 6.07
C LEU A 136 11.75 -0.65 6.70
N ALA A 137 12.46 -1.42 5.87
CA ALA A 137 13.51 -2.33 6.32
C ALA A 137 14.56 -2.59 5.25
N ARG A 138 15.73 -3.06 5.71
CA ARG A 138 16.84 -3.56 4.91
C ARG A 138 17.45 -4.75 5.67
N ASN A 139 17.89 -5.78 4.97
CA ASN A 139 18.71 -6.81 5.60
C ASN A 139 20.20 -6.38 5.64
N ALA A 140 21.03 -7.15 6.34
CA ALA A 140 22.45 -6.85 6.52
C ALA A 140 23.19 -6.67 5.18
N ALA A 141 22.95 -7.56 4.21
CA ALA A 141 23.51 -7.46 2.86
C ALA A 141 23.15 -6.13 2.17
N ALA A 142 21.89 -5.67 2.27
CA ALA A 142 21.48 -4.39 1.71
C ALA A 142 22.10 -3.19 2.41
N THR A 143 22.26 -3.26 3.74
CA THR A 143 22.98 -2.22 4.49
C THR A 143 24.44 -2.15 4.09
N GLU A 144 25.11 -3.28 3.85
CA GLU A 144 26.49 -3.34 3.38
C GLU A 144 26.66 -2.62 2.02
N ILE A 145 25.79 -2.91 1.05
CA ILE A 145 25.94 -2.38 -0.32
C ILE A 145 25.37 -0.97 -0.54
N LEU A 146 24.32 -0.59 0.20
CA LEU A 146 23.67 0.72 0.05
C LEU A 146 24.08 1.73 1.12
N GLY A 147 24.74 1.26 2.18
CA GLY A 147 25.02 2.03 3.38
C GLY A 147 23.79 2.23 4.28
N GLU A 148 24.05 2.75 5.48
CA GLU A 148 22.99 3.13 6.41
C GLU A 148 22.17 4.31 5.83
N PRO A 149 20.83 4.24 5.89
CA PRO A 149 20.00 5.37 5.47
C PRO A 149 20.25 6.57 6.39
N PRO A 150 20.17 7.81 5.87
CA PRO A 150 20.22 8.99 6.70
C PRO A 150 19.15 8.92 7.80
N THR A 151 19.59 9.05 9.05
CA THR A 151 18.70 9.07 10.23
C THR A 151 18.18 10.48 10.52
N THR A 152 18.73 11.50 9.86
CA THR A 152 18.36 12.91 10.01
C THR A 152 17.54 13.42 8.84
N GLY A 153 16.72 14.44 9.12
CA GLY A 153 15.88 15.10 8.12
C GLY A 153 14.53 14.42 7.87
N ARG A 154 13.55 15.24 7.43
CA ARG A 154 12.15 14.82 7.24
C ARG A 154 11.98 13.65 6.27
N TYR A 155 12.84 13.57 5.25
CA TYR A 155 12.78 12.61 4.15
C TYR A 155 14.01 11.70 4.07
N GLY A 156 14.80 11.61 5.14
CA GLY A 156 16.04 10.82 5.17
C GLY A 156 15.85 9.35 4.76
N ARG A 157 14.69 8.76 5.08
CA ARG A 157 14.32 7.38 4.70
C ARG A 157 13.72 7.25 3.30
N ASN A 158 13.39 8.35 2.64
CA ASN A 158 12.71 8.31 1.35
C ASN A 158 13.72 8.06 0.22
N ILE A 159 13.51 7.00 -0.57
CA ILE A 159 14.50 6.65 -1.61
C ILE A 159 14.50 7.65 -2.77
N VAL A 160 13.39 8.35 -3.02
CA VAL A 160 13.37 9.43 -4.02
C VAL A 160 14.22 10.59 -3.55
N HIS A 161 14.04 11.02 -2.30
CA HIS A 161 14.89 12.06 -1.70
C HIS A 161 16.37 11.66 -1.74
N GLN A 162 16.69 10.41 -1.37
CA GLN A 162 18.07 9.89 -1.44
C GLN A 162 18.64 9.93 -2.87
N GLY A 163 17.82 9.71 -3.90
CA GLY A 163 18.24 9.77 -5.31
C GLY A 163 18.73 11.13 -5.78
N PHE A 164 18.33 12.21 -5.10
CA PHE A 164 18.78 13.58 -5.40
C PHE A 164 19.88 14.07 -4.45
N ALA A 165 20.26 13.29 -3.44
CA ALA A 165 21.36 13.62 -2.54
C ALA A 165 22.72 13.40 -3.21
N ALA A 166 23.76 14.13 -2.78
CA ALA A 166 25.12 13.98 -3.30
C ALA A 166 25.65 12.53 -3.20
N THR A 167 25.22 11.78 -2.17
CA THR A 167 25.57 10.37 -1.97
C THR A 167 25.12 9.47 -3.11
N ALA A 168 24.03 9.78 -3.82
CA ALA A 168 23.56 8.97 -4.95
C ALA A 168 24.61 8.89 -6.07
N ARG A 169 25.28 9.99 -6.40
CA ARG A 169 26.36 10.01 -7.41
C ARG A 169 27.58 9.22 -6.96
N ARG A 170 27.89 9.21 -5.66
CA ARG A 170 28.98 8.40 -5.10
C ARG A 170 28.71 6.90 -5.24
N ILE A 171 27.46 6.48 -5.03
CA ILE A 171 27.06 5.07 -5.08
C ILE A 171 26.81 4.61 -6.52
N LEU A 172 26.15 5.41 -7.36
CA LEU A 172 25.65 4.97 -8.67
C LEU A 172 26.50 5.51 -9.84
N GLY A 173 27.45 6.41 -9.58
CA GLY A 173 28.11 7.19 -10.62
C GLY A 173 27.17 8.22 -11.25
N ASN A 174 27.67 9.01 -12.19
CA ASN A 174 26.88 10.09 -12.80
C ASN A 174 25.70 9.55 -13.63
N GLU A 175 25.96 8.62 -14.55
CA GLU A 175 24.91 8.03 -15.40
C GLU A 175 23.89 7.21 -14.59
N GLY A 176 24.37 6.43 -13.61
CA GLY A 176 23.49 5.64 -12.74
C GLY A 176 22.62 6.53 -11.86
N ALA A 177 23.17 7.63 -11.33
CA ALA A 177 22.41 8.59 -10.53
C ALA A 177 21.36 9.34 -11.37
N ASP A 178 21.66 9.76 -12.61
CA ASP A 178 20.65 10.42 -13.45
C ASP A 178 19.53 9.44 -13.85
N ARG A 179 19.87 8.19 -14.19
CA ARG A 179 18.88 7.13 -14.47
C ARG A 179 18.00 6.86 -13.26
N TYR A 180 18.60 6.78 -12.07
CA TYR A 180 17.87 6.58 -10.82
C TYR A 180 16.98 7.77 -10.47
N ALA A 181 17.46 9.01 -10.66
CA ALA A 181 16.69 10.23 -10.45
C ALA A 181 15.46 10.30 -11.39
N ARG A 182 15.61 9.91 -12.66
CA ARG A 182 14.50 9.79 -13.62
C ARG A 182 13.46 8.78 -13.14
N TRP A 183 13.90 7.56 -12.79
CA TRP A 183 13.04 6.50 -12.24
C TRP A 183 12.31 6.97 -10.97
N ALA A 184 13.05 7.54 -10.02
CA ALA A 184 12.52 7.98 -8.74
C ALA A 184 11.47 9.10 -8.89
N THR A 185 11.65 9.96 -9.88
CA THR A 185 10.69 11.01 -10.23
C THR A 185 9.39 10.43 -10.78
N ALA A 186 9.48 9.43 -11.65
CA ALA A 186 8.31 8.74 -12.20
C ALA A 186 7.54 7.96 -11.12
N GLU A 187 8.23 7.25 -10.22
CA GLU A 187 7.60 6.56 -9.09
C GLU A 187 6.97 7.55 -8.10
N LEU A 188 7.59 8.70 -7.82
CA LEU A 188 6.98 9.74 -6.98
C LEU A 188 5.68 10.26 -7.58
N ARG A 189 5.62 10.45 -8.91
CA ARG A 189 4.39 10.83 -9.60
C ARG A 189 3.31 9.76 -9.46
N SER A 190 3.68 8.49 -9.63
CA SER A 190 2.74 7.37 -9.42
C SER A 190 2.24 7.29 -7.97
N ALA A 191 3.10 7.54 -6.98
CA ALA A 191 2.72 7.58 -5.57
C ALA A 191 1.72 8.71 -5.28
N ILE A 192 1.92 9.91 -5.83
CA ILE A 192 0.97 11.03 -5.68
C ILE A 192 -0.37 10.75 -6.35
N GLY A 193 -0.36 10.08 -7.50
CA GLY A 193 -1.60 9.65 -8.15
C GLY A 193 -2.41 8.67 -7.29
N ARG A 194 -1.73 7.79 -6.54
CA ARG A 194 -2.35 6.83 -5.62
C ARG A 194 -2.78 7.47 -4.29
N TYR A 195 -2.01 8.44 -3.80
CA TYR A 195 -2.22 9.11 -2.52
C TYR A 195 -2.38 10.63 -2.70
N PRO A 196 -3.45 11.11 -3.37
CA PRO A 196 -3.57 12.51 -3.77
C PRO A 196 -3.62 13.49 -2.58
N ASP A 197 -4.19 13.05 -1.45
CA ASP A 197 -4.33 13.89 -0.25
C ASP A 197 -3.11 13.85 0.67
N ASP A 198 -2.10 13.04 0.37
CA ASP A 198 -0.94 12.84 1.24
C ASP A 198 -0.06 14.11 1.31
N LYS A 199 -0.07 14.75 2.48
CA LYS A 199 0.70 15.98 2.73
C LYS A 199 2.22 15.75 2.76
N ARG A 200 2.67 14.54 3.07
CA ARG A 200 4.10 14.19 3.14
C ARG A 200 4.69 14.09 1.75
N LEU A 201 4.00 13.44 0.81
CA LEU A 201 4.39 13.35 -0.60
C LEU A 201 4.35 14.71 -1.29
N ARG A 202 3.29 15.50 -1.09
CA ARG A 202 3.21 16.87 -1.61
C ARG A 202 4.35 17.75 -1.09
N GLY A 203 4.68 17.62 0.20
CA GLY A 203 5.83 18.31 0.78
C GLY A 203 7.16 17.88 0.16
N LEU A 204 7.33 16.60 -0.18
CA LEU A 204 8.56 16.08 -0.78
C LEU A 204 8.75 16.65 -2.19
N VAL A 205 7.68 16.72 -2.99
CA VAL A 205 7.73 17.38 -4.31
C VAL A 205 8.11 18.84 -4.17
N ALA A 206 7.51 19.56 -3.22
CA ALA A 206 7.81 20.97 -3.01
C ALA A 206 9.30 21.17 -2.64
N GLU A 207 9.82 20.37 -1.72
CA GLU A 207 11.22 20.42 -1.29
C GLU A 207 12.19 20.13 -2.43
N LEU A 208 11.98 19.02 -3.17
CA LEU A 208 12.84 18.65 -4.30
C LEU A 208 12.73 19.65 -5.46
N SER A 209 11.54 20.21 -5.70
CA SER A 209 11.35 21.26 -6.70
C SER A 209 12.13 22.53 -6.35
N ALA A 210 12.19 22.90 -5.06
CA ALA A 210 12.93 24.07 -4.62
C ALA A 210 14.45 23.84 -4.67
N THR A 211 14.91 22.67 -4.25
CA THR A 211 16.33 22.41 -3.97
C THR A 211 17.10 21.75 -5.12
N SER A 212 16.43 21.08 -6.07
CA SER A 212 17.10 20.28 -7.11
C SER A 212 16.68 20.66 -8.53
N GLY A 213 17.63 21.22 -9.29
CA GLY A 213 17.45 21.48 -10.72
C GLY A 213 17.27 20.19 -11.54
N ASP A 214 17.95 19.11 -11.13
CA ASP A 214 17.79 17.78 -11.74
C ASP A 214 16.39 17.24 -11.54
N PHE A 215 15.81 17.41 -10.35
CA PHE A 215 14.43 17.02 -10.08
C PHE A 215 13.46 17.79 -10.97
N ARG A 216 13.60 19.13 -11.05
CA ARG A 216 12.72 19.94 -11.92
C ARG A 216 12.78 19.49 -13.38
N ARG A 217 13.97 19.18 -13.90
CA ARG A 217 14.15 18.67 -15.27
C ARG A 217 13.41 17.35 -15.48
N HIS A 218 13.59 16.36 -14.59
CA HIS A 218 12.92 15.07 -14.70
C HIS A 218 11.41 15.19 -14.47
N TRP A 219 10.99 16.04 -13.54
CA TRP A 219 9.57 16.27 -13.24
C TRP A 219 8.85 16.86 -14.46
N ALA A 220 9.44 17.83 -15.15
CA ALA A 220 8.84 18.42 -16.35
C ALA A 220 8.53 17.41 -17.48
N ARG A 221 9.22 16.27 -17.53
CA ARG A 221 9.01 15.24 -18.57
C ARG A 221 7.71 14.47 -18.47
N GLY A 222 7.00 14.51 -17.33
CA GLY A 222 5.68 13.87 -17.22
C GLY A 222 5.68 12.34 -17.15
N GLU A 223 6.84 11.68 -17.10
CA GLU A 223 6.95 10.22 -17.08
C GLU A 223 6.26 9.56 -15.86
N VAL A 224 5.62 8.41 -16.11
CA VAL A 224 4.98 7.52 -15.13
C VAL A 224 5.33 6.08 -15.50
N ALA A 225 5.18 5.15 -14.55
CA ALA A 225 5.41 3.72 -14.77
C ALA A 225 6.84 3.42 -15.28
N ALA A 226 7.83 3.75 -14.46
CA ALA A 226 9.22 3.42 -14.78
C ALA A 226 9.46 1.91 -14.68
N GLU A 227 10.44 1.42 -15.40
CA GLU A 227 10.87 0.02 -15.33
C GLU A 227 11.35 -0.29 -13.90
N ARG A 228 10.69 -1.24 -13.24
CA ARG A 228 10.90 -1.54 -11.81
C ARG A 228 11.95 -2.62 -11.55
N SER A 229 12.19 -3.46 -12.55
CA SER A 229 13.24 -4.49 -12.55
C SER A 229 14.31 -4.15 -13.57
N GLY A 230 15.54 -4.58 -13.33
CA GLY A 230 16.63 -4.39 -14.27
C GLY A 230 18.01 -4.34 -13.63
N VAL A 231 19.03 -4.14 -14.47
CA VAL A 231 20.42 -4.15 -14.03
C VAL A 231 20.76 -2.87 -13.28
N LYS A 232 21.24 -3.02 -12.04
CA LYS A 232 21.76 -1.94 -11.20
C LYS A 232 23.25 -2.10 -11.01
N ARG A 233 24.01 -1.05 -11.31
CA ARG A 233 25.45 -0.97 -11.03
C ARG A 233 25.69 0.00 -9.89
N LEU A 234 26.34 -0.47 -8.84
CA LEU A 234 26.62 0.31 -7.64
C LEU A 234 28.09 0.18 -7.24
N ARG A 235 28.64 1.23 -6.63
CA ARG A 235 30.02 1.31 -6.21
C ARG A 235 30.11 1.03 -4.72
N HIS A 236 30.59 -0.16 -4.39
CA HIS A 236 30.95 -0.54 -3.03
C HIS A 236 32.22 0.20 -2.59
N PRO A 237 32.30 0.70 -1.34
CA PRO A 237 33.46 1.44 -0.84
C PRO A 237 34.79 0.67 -0.96
N THR A 238 34.76 -0.65 -0.72
CA THR A 238 35.96 -1.50 -0.72
C THR A 238 36.04 -2.50 -1.88
N ARG A 239 34.91 -2.83 -2.52
CA ARG A 239 34.85 -3.87 -3.58
C ARG A 239 34.74 -3.28 -4.99
N GLY A 240 34.68 -1.95 -5.12
CA GLY A 240 34.53 -1.30 -6.41
C GLY A 240 33.13 -1.47 -6.99
N TRP A 241 33.02 -1.57 -8.30
CA TRP A 241 31.72 -1.70 -8.98
C TRP A 241 31.15 -3.11 -8.83
N LEU A 242 29.92 -3.18 -8.36
CA LEU A 242 29.11 -4.38 -8.26
C LEU A 242 27.89 -4.23 -9.17
N THR A 243 27.50 -5.32 -9.82
CA THR A 243 26.35 -5.37 -10.73
C THR A 243 25.32 -6.35 -10.19
N PHE A 244 24.07 -5.92 -10.16
CA PHE A 244 22.94 -6.71 -9.67
C PHE A 244 21.82 -6.71 -10.69
N GLN A 245 21.19 -7.86 -10.87
CA GLN A 245 19.84 -7.95 -11.40
C GLN A 245 18.87 -7.60 -10.26
N SER A 246 18.14 -6.50 -10.41
CA SER A 246 17.18 -6.05 -9.41
C SER A 246 15.76 -6.45 -9.80
N GLU A 247 15.03 -7.04 -8.86
CA GLU A 247 13.61 -7.37 -9.01
C GLU A 247 12.79 -6.63 -7.95
N MET A 248 11.70 -6.00 -8.38
CA MET A 248 10.82 -5.22 -7.50
C MET A 248 9.43 -5.86 -7.44
N LEU A 249 9.12 -6.49 -6.32
CA LEU A 249 7.90 -7.25 -6.07
C LEU A 249 6.92 -6.42 -5.25
N HIS A 250 5.63 -6.49 -5.58
CA HIS A 250 4.58 -5.71 -4.94
C HIS A 250 3.71 -6.56 -4.01
N ASP A 251 3.65 -6.21 -2.73
CA ASP A 251 2.59 -6.64 -1.81
C ASP A 251 1.42 -5.65 -1.90
N THR A 252 0.46 -5.98 -2.77
CA THR A 252 -0.73 -5.14 -3.01
C THR A 252 -1.61 -4.95 -1.78
N ALA A 253 -1.51 -5.81 -0.76
CA ALA A 253 -2.36 -5.73 0.43
C ALA A 253 -1.94 -4.59 1.38
N ARG A 254 -0.66 -4.23 1.37
CA ARG A 254 -0.08 -3.14 2.20
C ARG A 254 0.53 -2.00 1.39
N ASP A 255 0.56 -2.16 0.07
CA ASP A 255 1.33 -1.31 -0.83
C ASP A 255 2.83 -1.29 -0.47
N HIS A 256 3.39 -2.47 -0.15
CA HIS A 256 4.81 -2.62 0.11
C HIS A 256 5.55 -3.07 -1.14
N TRP A 257 6.72 -2.50 -1.34
CA TRP A 257 7.63 -2.86 -2.43
C TRP A 257 8.86 -3.55 -1.86
N ILE A 258 9.08 -4.80 -2.28
CA ILE A 258 10.25 -5.59 -1.92
C ILE A 258 11.22 -5.55 -3.09
N VAL A 259 12.41 -5.00 -2.88
CA VAL A 259 13.46 -4.95 -3.91
C VAL A 259 14.54 -5.95 -3.54
N ILE A 260 14.77 -6.91 -4.43
CA ILE A 260 15.80 -7.95 -4.31
C ILE A 260 16.92 -7.60 -5.29
N TYR A 261 18.16 -7.75 -4.86
CA TYR A 261 19.35 -7.52 -5.69
C TYR A 261 20.10 -8.84 -5.85
N ALA A 262 19.82 -9.58 -6.92
CA ALA A 262 20.57 -10.80 -7.25
C ALA A 262 21.89 -10.41 -7.94
N PRO A 263 23.03 -11.02 -7.59
CA PRO A 263 24.27 -10.79 -8.33
C PRO A 263 24.06 -11.05 -9.83
N ALA A 264 24.46 -10.09 -10.67
CA ALA A 264 24.49 -10.34 -12.11
C ALA A 264 25.65 -11.31 -12.40
N THR A 265 25.35 -12.39 -13.14
CA THR A 265 26.33 -13.40 -13.54
C THR A 265 27.32 -12.86 -14.56
#